data_AF-A0A1V1W0M8-F1
#
_entry.id   AF-A0A1V1W0M8-F1
#
_cell.length_a   1.000
_cell.length_b   1.000
_cell.length_c   1.000
_cell.angle_alpha   90.00
_cell.angle_beta   90.00
_cell.angle_gamma   90.00
#
_symmetry.space_group_name_H-M   'P 1'
#
loop_
_entity.id
_entity.type
_entity.pdbx_description
1 polymer ?
#
loop_
_entity_poly.entity_id
_entity_poly.type
_entity_poly.pdbx_seq_one_letter_code
_entity_poly.pdbx_strand_id
1 'polypeptide(L)'
;MTARAAEVRELRSQIRVWRRGRVDTSLMEAVSDAYVVIFSALVLGAMAVSVIVNLRVVTSGACSSVSCLDARDALGWLFGLAAVTVVLAGARLLGPMLVSPAVGTWLLTAPLDRTVLVRGRLVVSSVVAALVGAVLAAVGATLSDYPPAVVGWLTGLVAVVCVLLVGVATVSQARGQLPVRVLVWLLGVALWVGLVLVARDTVPAGLHVPDVALLRPAIGVAGVLALLLLVLAYRSLRLIRRERLVSGGALLPGLSGALASLDLTLFYDILVSRHWRSKSTVRVVRGRGSGARALVWREVVRLRRNPQVLVGLAGALVLPYLATALGLGHAMVVVVTLTGFGAGVGLFTSLRVLSRTASLLRCFPLPAPAVKAACLGVPGALLVIWSLGAAPAVHDAIGGPWGPSVIVALACGVTVATAAVRWMTSHPPDYQLPLITSPMGAVPTSLYFSVLRGFDVLLLGTVPLLVAPTPTGAAVSVGLMSLVLSFLVGRP
;
A
#
# COMPACT_ATOMS: atom_id res chain seq x y z
N MET A 1 9.53 -32.93 26.76
CA MET A 1 8.24 -32.40 26.23
C MET A 1 7.24 -32.41 27.37
N THR A 2 6.64 -31.27 27.74
CA THR A 2 5.73 -31.17 28.89
C THR A 2 4.35 -31.76 28.56
N ALA A 3 3.62 -32.29 29.55
CA ALA A 3 2.26 -32.84 29.38
C ALA A 3 1.32 -31.88 28.63
N ARG A 4 1.41 -30.57 28.94
CA ARG A 4 0.66 -29.49 28.27
C ARG A 4 0.94 -29.37 26.76
N ALA A 5 2.13 -29.74 26.30
CA ALA A 5 2.45 -29.74 24.86
C ALA A 5 1.82 -30.94 24.13
N ALA A 6 1.60 -32.06 24.83
CA ALA A 6 0.86 -33.19 24.31
C ALA A 6 -0.64 -32.86 24.19
N GLU A 7 -1.22 -32.23 25.21
CA GLU A 7 -2.61 -31.74 25.20
C GLU A 7 -2.91 -30.81 24.01
N VAL A 8 -2.02 -29.86 23.70
CA VAL A 8 -2.19 -28.97 22.53
C VAL A 8 -2.20 -29.73 21.20
N ARG A 9 -1.40 -30.80 21.09
CA ARG A 9 -1.35 -31.62 19.87
C ARG A 9 -2.61 -32.46 19.73
N GLU A 10 -3.12 -32.98 20.84
CA GLU A 10 -4.37 -33.73 20.88
C GLU A 10 -5.58 -32.84 20.59
N LEU A 11 -5.64 -31.64 21.17
CA LEU A 11 -6.70 -30.69 20.80
C LEU A 11 -6.66 -30.32 19.31
N ARG A 12 -5.45 -30.20 18.72
CA ARG A 12 -5.29 -29.98 17.28
C ARG A 12 -5.66 -31.20 16.44
N SER A 13 -5.49 -32.44 16.91
CA SER A 13 -5.98 -33.62 16.20
C SER A 13 -7.51 -33.62 16.24
N GLN A 14 -8.13 -33.40 17.39
CA GLN A 14 -9.59 -33.33 17.54
C GLN A 14 -10.22 -32.23 16.67
N ILE A 15 -9.67 -31.01 16.67
CA ILE A 15 -10.16 -29.93 15.78
C ILE A 15 -10.03 -30.34 14.31
N ARG A 16 -8.94 -31.01 13.92
CA ARG A 16 -8.76 -31.50 12.54
C ARG A 16 -9.77 -32.57 12.19
N VAL A 17 -10.00 -33.54 13.08
CA VAL A 17 -11.00 -34.60 12.90
C VAL A 17 -12.39 -33.99 12.76
N TRP A 18 -12.76 -33.08 13.65
CA TRP A 18 -14.07 -32.44 13.64
C TRP A 18 -14.29 -31.58 12.40
N ARG A 19 -13.24 -30.89 11.91
CA ARG A 19 -13.29 -30.18 10.63
C ARG A 19 -13.49 -31.14 9.46
N ARG A 20 -12.68 -32.21 9.38
CA ARG A 20 -12.78 -33.23 8.32
C ARG A 20 -14.15 -33.90 8.29
N GLY A 21 -14.76 -34.13 9.46
CA GLY A 21 -16.09 -34.72 9.57
C GLY A 21 -17.25 -33.84 9.08
N ARG A 22 -17.00 -32.55 8.76
CA ARG A 22 -17.97 -31.62 8.15
C ARG A 22 -17.54 -31.14 6.76
N VAL A 23 -16.52 -31.76 6.17
CA VAL A 23 -16.13 -31.43 4.80
C VAL A 23 -17.06 -32.18 3.88
N ASP A 24 -18.01 -31.46 3.29
CA ASP A 24 -18.96 -32.01 2.31
C ASP A 24 -18.38 -32.01 0.88
N THR A 25 -17.17 -31.46 0.67
CA THR A 25 -16.56 -31.36 -0.66
C THR A 25 -16.05 -32.71 -1.14
N SER A 26 -16.47 -33.11 -2.35
CA SER A 26 -15.98 -34.34 -2.97
C SER A 26 -14.48 -34.24 -3.31
N LEU A 27 -13.79 -35.38 -3.41
CA LEU A 27 -12.38 -35.39 -3.84
C LEU A 27 -12.20 -34.76 -5.22
N MET A 28 -13.17 -34.93 -6.11
CA MET A 28 -13.15 -34.35 -7.45
C MET A 28 -13.26 -32.82 -7.41
N GLU A 29 -14.14 -32.28 -6.56
CA GLU A 29 -14.22 -30.83 -6.32
C GLU A 29 -12.90 -30.28 -5.78
N ALA A 30 -12.29 -30.96 -4.80
CA ALA A 30 -11.01 -30.52 -4.24
C ALA A 30 -9.88 -30.51 -5.29
N VAL A 31 -9.86 -31.50 -6.19
CA VAL A 31 -8.89 -31.55 -7.31
C VAL A 31 -9.18 -30.45 -8.33
N SER A 32 -10.45 -30.22 -8.67
CA SER A 32 -10.86 -29.14 -9.56
C SER A 32 -10.47 -27.77 -9.00
N ASP A 33 -10.74 -27.51 -7.72
CA ASP A 33 -10.37 -26.29 -7.03
C ASP A 33 -8.84 -26.09 -7.02
N ALA A 34 -8.09 -27.16 -6.73
CA ALA A 34 -6.63 -27.11 -6.77
C ALA A 34 -6.09 -26.81 -8.18
N TYR A 35 -6.67 -27.44 -9.20
CA TYR A 35 -6.34 -27.18 -10.61
C TYR A 35 -6.59 -25.72 -10.98
N VAL A 36 -7.78 -25.18 -10.66
CA VAL A 36 -8.13 -23.78 -10.94
C VAL A 36 -7.14 -22.84 -10.26
N VAL A 37 -6.83 -23.06 -8.98
CA VAL A 37 -5.87 -22.22 -8.24
C VAL A 37 -4.47 -22.26 -8.86
N ILE A 38 -3.96 -23.45 -9.19
CA ILE A 38 -2.62 -23.60 -9.79
C ILE A 38 -2.58 -22.98 -11.18
N PHE A 39 -3.59 -23.25 -12.02
CA PHE A 39 -3.69 -22.70 -13.36
C PHE A 39 -3.78 -21.19 -13.34
N SER A 40 -4.67 -20.62 -12.52
CA SER A 40 -4.77 -19.16 -12.35
C SER A 40 -3.47 -18.55 -11.82
N ALA A 41 -2.80 -19.19 -10.86
CA ALA A 41 -1.51 -18.71 -10.36
C ALA A 41 -0.43 -18.72 -11.45
N LEU A 42 -0.40 -19.75 -12.30
CA LEU A 42 0.57 -19.86 -13.40
C LEU A 42 0.30 -18.81 -14.48
N VAL A 43 -0.96 -18.64 -14.91
CA VAL A 43 -1.35 -17.66 -15.93
C VAL A 43 -1.08 -16.24 -15.44
N LEU A 44 -1.56 -15.87 -14.24
CA LEU A 44 -1.32 -14.55 -13.67
C LEU A 44 0.16 -14.30 -13.40
N GLY A 45 0.89 -15.33 -12.96
CA GLY A 45 2.34 -15.28 -12.78
C GLY A 45 3.08 -15.03 -14.10
N ALA A 46 2.73 -15.74 -15.16
CA ALA A 46 3.32 -15.57 -16.48
C ALA A 46 3.02 -14.18 -17.06
N MET A 47 1.78 -13.69 -16.90
CA MET A 47 1.41 -12.32 -17.30
C MET A 47 2.22 -11.28 -16.53
N ALA A 48 2.36 -11.42 -15.21
CA ALA A 48 3.16 -10.51 -14.40
C ALA A 48 4.64 -10.49 -14.83
N VAL A 49 5.23 -11.68 -15.04
CA VAL A 49 6.62 -11.80 -15.55
C VAL A 49 6.75 -11.15 -16.93
N SER A 50 5.80 -11.39 -17.84
CA SER A 50 5.79 -10.76 -19.16
C SER A 50 5.76 -9.24 -19.08
N VAL A 51 4.92 -8.66 -18.22
CA VAL A 51 4.88 -7.20 -18.00
C VAL A 51 6.23 -6.69 -17.48
N ILE A 52 6.84 -7.36 -16.51
CA ILE A 52 8.14 -6.94 -15.94
C ILE A 52 9.24 -7.00 -17.01
N VAL A 53 9.29 -8.07 -17.80
CA VAL A 53 10.29 -8.24 -18.87
C VAL A 53 10.09 -7.20 -19.97
N ASN A 54 8.85 -6.95 -20.40
CA ASN A 54 8.57 -5.92 -21.39
C ASN A 54 8.92 -4.52 -20.88
N LEU A 55 8.58 -4.20 -19.62
CA LEU A 55 8.99 -2.95 -18.98
C LEU A 55 10.52 -2.82 -18.93
N ARG A 56 11.23 -3.89 -18.59
CA ARG A 56 12.70 -3.93 -18.59
C ARG A 56 13.27 -3.61 -19.98
N VAL A 57 12.74 -4.23 -21.04
CA VAL A 57 13.21 -4.05 -22.43
C VAL A 57 12.95 -2.62 -22.91
N VAL A 58 11.74 -2.10 -22.69
CA VAL A 58 11.37 -0.73 -23.07
C VAL A 58 12.23 0.29 -22.35
N THR A 59 12.42 0.12 -21.04
CA THR A 59 13.25 1.04 -20.25
C THR A 59 14.73 0.94 -20.58
N SER A 60 15.26 -0.24 -20.92
CA SER A 60 16.68 -0.36 -21.33
C SER A 60 16.93 0.31 -22.67
N GLY A 61 15.98 0.24 -23.60
CA GLY A 61 16.13 0.89 -24.90
C GLY A 61 16.04 2.41 -24.84
N ALA A 62 15.30 2.96 -23.87
CA ALA A 62 15.15 4.40 -23.68
C ALA A 62 16.31 5.05 -22.89
N CYS A 63 17.12 4.25 -22.19
CA CYS A 63 18.12 4.73 -21.24
C CYS A 63 19.50 4.80 -21.90
N SER A 64 19.90 5.99 -22.35
CA SER A 64 21.18 6.21 -23.03
C SER A 64 22.15 7.13 -22.29
N SER A 65 21.66 7.91 -21.32
CA SER A 65 22.52 8.78 -20.49
C SER A 65 23.12 8.02 -19.32
N VAL A 66 24.33 8.44 -18.90
CA VAL A 66 25.03 7.90 -17.71
C VAL A 66 24.14 8.03 -16.47
N SER A 67 23.49 9.18 -16.30
CA SER A 67 22.56 9.45 -15.20
C SER A 67 21.40 8.46 -15.12
N CYS A 68 20.87 8.04 -16.28
CA CYS A 68 19.78 7.07 -16.34
C CYS A 68 20.26 5.66 -15.98
N LEU A 69 21.48 5.29 -16.39
CA LEU A 69 22.08 4.00 -16.05
C LEU A 69 22.37 3.90 -14.54
N ASP A 70 22.95 4.95 -13.94
CA ASP A 70 23.20 5.02 -12.50
C ASP A 70 21.90 4.97 -11.69
N ALA A 71 20.86 5.67 -12.18
CA ALA A 71 19.52 5.63 -11.59
C ALA A 71 18.92 4.22 -11.63
N ARG A 72 19.06 3.52 -12.77
CA ARG A 72 18.57 2.15 -12.96
C ARG A 72 19.32 1.17 -12.06
N ASP A 73 20.63 1.32 -11.93
CA ASP A 73 21.42 0.48 -11.04
C ASP A 73 20.99 0.63 -9.58
N ALA A 74 20.67 1.84 -9.12
CA ALA A 74 20.19 2.04 -7.76
C ALA A 74 18.80 1.41 -7.49
N LEU A 75 17.96 1.20 -8.52
CA LEU A 75 16.59 0.68 -8.34
C LEU A 75 16.57 -0.68 -7.62
N GLY A 76 17.50 -1.59 -7.94
CA GLY A 76 17.54 -2.92 -7.32
C GLY A 76 17.63 -2.85 -5.79
N TRP A 77 18.50 -1.98 -5.29
CA TRP A 77 18.64 -1.70 -3.87
C TRP A 77 17.43 -0.99 -3.28
N LEU A 78 16.87 0.00 -3.99
CA LEU A 78 15.69 0.75 -3.53
C LEU A 78 14.45 -0.15 -3.41
N PHE A 79 14.26 -1.08 -4.34
CA PHE A 79 13.21 -2.10 -4.27
C PHE A 79 13.43 -3.07 -3.11
N GLY A 80 14.68 -3.51 -2.88
CA GLY A 80 15.02 -4.32 -1.71
C GLY A 80 14.70 -3.61 -0.39
N LEU A 81 15.08 -2.35 -0.28
CA LEU A 81 14.82 -1.53 0.90
C LEU A 81 13.32 -1.21 1.06
N ALA A 82 12.61 -0.95 -0.04
CA ALA A 82 11.15 -0.81 -0.04
C ALA A 82 10.46 -2.10 0.43
N ALA A 83 10.92 -3.27 -0.03
CA ALA A 83 10.37 -4.57 0.37
C ALA A 83 10.51 -4.79 1.89
N VAL A 84 11.71 -4.54 2.43
CA VAL A 84 12.03 -4.60 3.86
C VAL A 84 11.15 -3.62 4.66
N THR A 85 10.96 -2.40 4.16
CA THR A 85 10.10 -1.38 4.77
C THR A 85 8.63 -1.79 4.80
N VAL A 86 8.11 -2.30 3.67
CA VAL A 86 6.72 -2.77 3.54
C VAL A 86 6.45 -3.95 4.46
N VAL A 87 7.36 -4.93 4.52
CA VAL A 87 7.25 -6.09 5.41
C VAL A 87 7.21 -5.64 6.87
N LEU A 88 8.11 -4.75 7.29
CA LEU A 88 8.13 -4.26 8.67
C LEU A 88 6.92 -3.38 9.00
N ALA A 89 6.49 -2.52 8.08
CA ALA A 89 5.29 -1.71 8.24
C ALA A 89 4.04 -2.59 8.35
N GLY A 90 3.92 -3.63 7.52
CA GLY A 90 2.85 -4.63 7.58
C GLY A 90 2.88 -5.43 8.88
N ALA A 91 4.06 -5.88 9.31
CA ALA A 91 4.25 -6.58 10.58
C ALA A 91 3.92 -5.69 11.78
N ARG A 92 4.26 -4.40 11.75
CA ARG A 92 3.89 -3.44 12.79
C ARG A 92 2.40 -3.14 12.78
N LEU A 93 1.83 -2.97 11.59
CA LEU A 93 0.41 -2.73 11.41
C LEU A 93 -0.31 -3.95 11.96
N LEU A 94 -0.33 -5.09 11.27
CA LEU A 94 -1.10 -6.25 11.69
C LEU A 94 -0.65 -6.79 13.06
N GLY A 95 0.66 -6.81 13.33
CA GLY A 95 1.28 -7.62 14.37
C GLY A 95 1.78 -8.91 13.71
N PRO A 96 3.08 -9.29 13.82
CA PRO A 96 3.58 -10.49 13.15
C PRO A 96 2.95 -11.77 13.73
N MET A 97 2.46 -11.71 14.97
CA MET A 97 1.71 -12.78 15.61
C MET A 97 0.24 -12.39 15.72
N LEU A 98 -0.56 -12.96 14.82
CA LEU A 98 -2.00 -12.74 14.70
C LEU A 98 -2.76 -13.98 15.13
N VAL A 99 -3.77 -13.82 15.96
CA VAL A 99 -4.67 -14.91 16.34
C VAL A 99 -6.10 -14.50 16.02
N SER A 100 -6.82 -15.35 15.27
CA SER A 100 -8.21 -15.05 14.92
C SER A 100 -9.06 -14.87 16.19
N PRO A 101 -10.15 -14.09 16.14
CA PRO A 101 -11.01 -13.86 17.29
C PRO A 101 -11.44 -15.16 17.97
N ALA A 102 -11.84 -16.18 17.18
CA ALA A 102 -12.25 -17.48 17.70
C ALA A 102 -11.14 -18.21 18.50
N VAL A 103 -9.90 -18.22 18.00
CA VAL A 103 -8.77 -18.81 18.75
C VAL A 103 -8.46 -17.96 19.98
N GLY A 104 -8.64 -16.64 19.88
CA GLY A 104 -8.43 -15.71 20.98
C GLY A 104 -9.45 -15.82 22.11
N THR A 105 -10.69 -16.18 21.81
CA THR A 105 -11.79 -16.35 22.79
C THR A 105 -11.81 -17.74 23.40
N TRP A 106 -11.58 -18.78 22.61
CA TRP A 106 -11.74 -20.18 23.05
C TRP A 106 -10.43 -20.87 23.45
N LEU A 107 -9.33 -20.62 22.73
CA LEU A 107 -8.08 -21.37 22.93
C LEU A 107 -7.05 -20.62 23.78
N LEU A 108 -7.02 -19.29 23.74
CA LEU A 108 -6.09 -18.48 24.56
C LEU A 108 -6.54 -18.30 26.02
N THR A 109 -7.81 -18.59 26.30
CA THR A 109 -8.41 -18.61 27.65
C THR A 109 -8.21 -19.95 28.35
N ALA A 110 -8.05 -21.04 27.58
CA ALA A 110 -7.72 -22.35 28.11
C ALA A 110 -6.31 -22.38 28.74
N PRO A 111 -6.06 -23.21 29.76
CA PRO A 111 -4.77 -23.33 30.46
C PRO A 111 -3.69 -24.10 29.64
N LEU A 112 -3.60 -23.84 28.34
CA LEU A 112 -2.68 -24.48 27.40
C LEU A 112 -1.34 -23.76 27.30
N ASP A 113 -0.29 -24.48 26.86
CA ASP A 113 0.99 -23.84 26.54
C ASP A 113 0.86 -22.96 25.28
N ARG A 114 0.80 -21.65 25.52
CA ARG A 114 0.66 -20.60 24.48
C ARG A 114 1.78 -20.66 23.45
N THR A 115 2.99 -21.07 23.83
CA THR A 115 4.13 -21.12 22.89
C THR A 115 3.92 -22.16 21.80
N VAL A 116 3.45 -23.35 22.18
CA VAL A 116 3.16 -24.45 21.25
C VAL A 116 1.99 -24.10 20.33
N LEU A 117 1.03 -23.32 20.84
CA LEU A 117 -0.11 -22.85 20.07
C LEU A 117 0.28 -21.83 18.99
N VAL A 118 1.21 -20.91 19.31
CA VAL A 118 1.54 -19.77 18.44
C VAL A 118 2.80 -20.02 17.57
N ARG A 119 3.67 -20.98 17.90
CA ARG A 119 4.93 -21.24 17.14
C ARG A 119 4.74 -21.42 15.63
N GLY A 120 3.68 -22.11 15.20
CA GLY A 120 3.42 -22.33 13.77
C GLY A 120 3.16 -21.02 13.02
N ARG A 121 2.62 -20.01 13.72
CA ARG A 121 2.37 -18.68 13.15
C ARG A 121 3.66 -17.88 12.96
N LEU A 122 4.68 -18.12 13.79
CA LEU A 122 6.01 -17.53 13.59
C LEU A 122 6.61 -18.02 12.27
N VAL A 123 6.49 -19.31 12.00
CA VAL A 123 6.99 -19.91 10.76
C VAL A 123 6.22 -19.36 9.57
N VAL A 124 4.88 -19.36 9.63
CA VAL A 124 4.04 -18.83 8.54
C VAL A 124 4.35 -17.35 8.28
N SER A 125 4.44 -16.51 9.31
CA SER A 125 4.75 -15.08 9.12
C SER A 125 6.15 -14.86 8.57
N SER A 126 7.14 -15.67 8.98
CA SER A 126 8.50 -15.63 8.44
C SER A 126 8.54 -16.03 6.96
N VAL A 127 7.84 -17.12 6.59
CA VAL A 127 7.76 -17.57 5.18
C VAL A 127 7.06 -16.53 4.31
N VAL A 128 5.93 -15.98 4.76
CA VAL A 128 5.22 -14.93 4.02
C VAL A 128 6.09 -13.69 3.84
N ALA A 129 6.80 -13.26 4.89
CA ALA A 129 7.72 -12.13 4.81
C ALA A 129 8.89 -12.39 3.85
N ALA A 130 9.47 -13.61 3.88
CA ALA A 130 10.54 -14.01 2.97
C ALA A 130 10.05 -13.98 1.51
N LEU A 131 8.86 -14.52 1.23
CA LEU A 131 8.28 -14.56 -0.11
C LEU A 131 7.98 -13.15 -0.63
N VAL A 132 7.32 -12.31 0.17
CA VAL A 132 7.03 -10.92 -0.22
C VAL A 132 8.32 -10.14 -0.46
N GLY A 133 9.32 -10.31 0.42
CA GLY A 133 10.64 -9.71 0.27
C GLY A 133 11.34 -10.15 -1.02
N ALA A 134 11.39 -11.46 -1.26
CA ALA A 134 12.03 -12.05 -2.43
C ALA A 134 11.38 -11.58 -3.73
N VAL A 135 10.05 -11.58 -3.81
CA VAL A 135 9.31 -11.16 -5.00
C VAL A 135 9.59 -9.69 -5.31
N LEU A 136 9.47 -8.79 -4.34
CA LEU A 136 9.71 -7.37 -4.57
C LEU A 136 11.17 -7.06 -4.95
N ALA A 137 12.12 -7.74 -4.32
CA ALA A 137 13.54 -7.60 -4.68
C ALA A 137 13.85 -8.17 -6.07
N ALA A 138 13.19 -9.27 -6.46
CA ALA A 138 13.37 -9.88 -7.78
C ALA A 138 12.85 -8.95 -8.88
N VAL A 139 11.68 -8.34 -8.65
CA VAL A 139 11.12 -7.32 -9.55
C VAL A 139 12.11 -6.15 -9.71
N GLY A 140 12.61 -5.60 -8.61
CA GLY A 140 13.57 -4.49 -8.67
C GLY A 140 14.86 -4.86 -9.41
N ALA A 141 15.49 -5.97 -9.05
CA ALA A 141 16.74 -6.42 -9.64
C ALA A 141 16.60 -6.75 -11.14
N THR A 142 15.47 -7.33 -11.55
CA THR A 142 15.20 -7.61 -12.97
C THR A 142 14.95 -6.35 -13.78
N LEU A 143 14.20 -5.38 -13.22
CA LEU A 143 14.03 -4.05 -13.84
C LEU A 143 15.36 -3.28 -13.94
N SER A 144 16.31 -3.55 -13.04
CA SER A 144 17.64 -2.93 -13.01
C SER A 144 18.64 -3.55 -13.99
N ASP A 145 18.25 -4.55 -14.79
CA ASP A 145 19.16 -5.31 -15.68
C ASP A 145 20.25 -6.14 -15.00
N TYR A 146 20.11 -6.47 -13.72
CA TYR A 146 21.18 -7.17 -13.02
C TYR A 146 21.45 -8.57 -13.60
N PRO A 147 22.71 -9.04 -13.56
CA PRO A 147 23.05 -10.41 -13.93
C PRO A 147 22.23 -11.43 -13.11
N PRO A 148 21.81 -12.57 -13.69
CA PRO A 148 20.97 -13.56 -12.99
C PRO A 148 21.54 -14.04 -11.65
N ALA A 149 22.87 -14.15 -11.55
CA ALA A 149 23.54 -14.49 -10.30
C ALA A 149 23.31 -13.41 -9.22
N VAL A 150 23.46 -12.13 -9.57
CA VAL A 150 23.24 -11.00 -8.66
C VAL A 150 21.77 -10.94 -8.23
N VAL A 151 20.83 -11.17 -9.16
CA VAL A 151 19.39 -11.27 -8.84
C VAL A 151 19.13 -12.35 -7.80
N GLY A 152 19.68 -13.56 -7.99
CA GLY A 152 19.50 -14.67 -7.04
C GLY A 152 20.07 -14.38 -5.64
N TRP A 153 21.26 -13.77 -5.57
CA TRP A 153 21.87 -13.44 -4.28
C TRP A 153 21.17 -12.26 -3.58
N LEU A 154 20.85 -11.19 -4.31
CA LEU A 154 20.15 -10.03 -3.73
C LEU A 154 18.74 -10.41 -3.22
N THR A 155 18.00 -11.22 -3.99
CA THR A 155 16.68 -11.72 -3.57
C THR A 155 16.77 -12.59 -2.32
N GLY A 156 17.77 -13.48 -2.26
CA GLY A 156 18.06 -14.28 -1.07
C GLY A 156 18.39 -13.42 0.15
N LEU A 157 19.21 -12.39 -0.02
CA LEU A 157 19.54 -11.43 1.04
C LEU A 157 18.31 -10.72 1.57
N VAL A 158 17.50 -10.13 0.68
CA VAL A 158 16.28 -9.40 1.08
C VAL A 158 15.29 -10.33 1.77
N ALA A 159 15.12 -11.57 1.28
CA ALA A 159 14.25 -12.55 1.91
C ALA A 159 14.69 -12.86 3.36
N VAL A 160 15.99 -13.07 3.58
CA VAL A 160 16.56 -13.32 4.92
C VAL A 160 16.42 -12.11 5.83
N VAL A 161 16.65 -10.90 5.31
CA VAL A 161 16.44 -9.64 6.06
C VAL A 161 14.96 -9.44 6.43
N CYS A 162 14.03 -9.81 5.56
CA CYS A 162 12.61 -9.79 5.89
C CYS A 162 12.26 -10.76 7.04
N VAL A 163 12.85 -11.96 7.07
CA VAL A 163 12.71 -12.91 8.19
C VAL A 163 13.30 -12.35 9.49
N LEU A 164 14.49 -11.76 9.41
CA LEU A 164 15.14 -11.06 10.52
C LEU A 164 14.21 -10.00 11.12
N LEU A 165 13.58 -9.18 10.28
CA LEU A 165 12.67 -8.12 10.70
C LEU A 165 11.37 -8.63 11.30
N VAL A 166 10.85 -9.78 10.86
CA VAL A 166 9.75 -10.46 11.57
C VAL A 166 10.20 -10.87 12.98
N GLY A 167 11.42 -11.37 13.14
CA GLY A 167 12.03 -11.62 14.45
C GLY A 167 12.08 -10.37 15.33
N VAL A 168 12.55 -9.23 14.80
CA VAL A 168 12.54 -7.95 15.52
C VAL A 168 11.12 -7.51 15.88
N ALA A 169 10.19 -7.61 14.93
CA ALA A 169 8.79 -7.25 15.12
C ALA A 169 8.12 -8.06 16.22
N THR A 170 8.36 -9.37 16.27
CA THR A 170 7.78 -10.27 17.28
C THR A 170 8.33 -9.99 18.68
N VAL A 171 9.63 -9.78 18.82
CA VAL A 171 10.26 -9.38 20.09
C VAL A 171 9.71 -8.02 20.56
N SER A 172 9.53 -7.07 19.65
CA SER A 172 8.92 -5.77 19.96
C SER A 172 7.44 -5.90 20.35
N GLN A 173 6.70 -6.85 19.76
CA GLN A 173 5.30 -7.08 20.13
C GLN A 173 5.20 -7.56 21.60
N ALA A 174 6.20 -8.27 22.11
CA ALA A 174 6.30 -8.62 23.52
C ALA A 174 6.71 -7.42 24.40
N ARG A 175 7.79 -6.71 24.05
CA ARG A 175 8.46 -5.75 24.95
C ARG A 175 8.07 -4.27 24.76
N GLY A 176 7.46 -3.91 23.62
CA GLY A 176 7.04 -2.54 23.30
C GLY A 176 7.24 -2.18 21.82
N GLN A 177 6.37 -1.32 21.27
CA GLN A 177 6.36 -1.02 19.83
C GLN A 177 7.23 0.17 19.40
N LEU A 178 7.84 0.90 20.34
CA LEU A 178 8.69 2.06 20.03
C LEU A 178 9.87 1.71 19.10
N PRO A 179 10.68 0.66 19.34
CA PRO A 179 11.85 0.39 18.50
C PRO A 179 11.47 0.09 17.05
N VAL A 180 10.44 -0.74 16.84
CA VAL A 180 9.95 -1.03 15.48
C VAL A 180 9.28 0.19 14.85
N ARG A 181 8.66 1.06 15.64
CA ARG A 181 8.15 2.33 15.14
C ARG A 181 9.27 3.21 14.60
N VAL A 182 10.36 3.35 15.34
CA VAL A 182 11.54 4.10 14.92
C VAL A 182 12.17 3.45 13.70
N LEU A 183 12.34 2.12 13.70
CA LEU A 183 12.96 1.40 12.59
C LEU A 183 12.16 1.53 11.27
N VAL A 184 10.82 1.47 11.31
CA VAL A 184 9.99 1.73 10.11
C VAL A 184 10.24 3.14 9.58
N TRP A 185 10.35 4.15 10.45
CA TRP A 185 10.67 5.51 10.03
C TRP A 185 12.09 5.65 9.49
N LEU A 186 13.08 5.03 10.13
CA LEU A 186 14.46 5.03 9.64
C LEU A 186 14.58 4.40 8.26
N LEU A 187 13.94 3.24 8.05
CA LEU A 187 13.91 2.59 6.74
C LEU A 187 13.14 3.43 5.71
N GLY A 188 12.01 4.02 6.09
CA GLY A 188 11.26 4.92 5.21
C GLY A 188 12.05 6.18 4.82
N VAL A 189 12.80 6.76 5.76
CA VAL A 189 13.69 7.90 5.49
C VAL A 189 14.88 7.48 4.64
N ALA A 190 15.48 6.31 4.90
CA ALA A 190 16.56 5.78 4.07
C ALA A 190 16.11 5.52 2.63
N LEU A 191 14.90 4.96 2.44
CA LEU A 191 14.27 4.81 1.13
C LEU A 191 14.13 6.16 0.44
N TRP A 192 13.57 7.13 1.17
CA TRP A 192 13.32 8.45 0.64
C TRP A 192 14.61 9.17 0.25
N VAL A 193 15.65 9.13 1.10
CA VAL A 193 16.98 9.67 0.79
C VAL A 193 17.56 8.99 -0.44
N GLY A 194 17.47 7.66 -0.54
CA GLY A 194 17.93 6.93 -1.72
C GLY A 194 17.22 7.38 -3.00
N LEU A 195 15.89 7.53 -2.97
CA LEU A 195 15.12 8.06 -4.09
C LEU A 195 15.52 9.50 -4.46
N VAL A 196 15.81 10.35 -3.47
CA VAL A 196 16.29 11.73 -3.68
C VAL A 196 17.67 11.75 -4.33
N LEU A 197 18.59 10.89 -3.88
CA LEU A 197 19.94 10.80 -4.46
C LEU A 197 19.88 10.41 -5.93
N VAL A 198 19.01 9.45 -6.29
CA VAL A 198 18.74 9.08 -7.68
C VAL A 198 18.12 10.24 -8.46
N ALA A 199 17.09 10.88 -7.92
CA ALA A 199 16.43 12.02 -8.56
C ALA A 199 17.36 13.24 -8.77
N ARG A 200 18.44 13.33 -7.99
CA ARG A 200 19.45 14.40 -8.07
C ARG A 200 20.66 14.04 -8.92
N ASP A 201 20.69 12.86 -9.52
CA ASP A 201 21.86 12.35 -10.26
C ASP A 201 23.14 12.32 -9.40
N THR A 202 22.98 11.94 -8.14
CA THR A 202 24.06 11.89 -7.13
C THR A 202 24.14 10.50 -6.50
N VAL A 203 24.09 9.47 -7.34
CA VAL A 203 24.11 8.07 -6.88
C VAL A 203 25.49 7.72 -6.33
N PRO A 204 25.61 7.37 -5.03
CA PRO A 204 26.87 6.90 -4.47
C PRO A 204 27.37 5.63 -5.15
N ALA A 205 28.70 5.48 -5.28
CA ALA A 205 29.33 4.26 -5.80
C ALA A 205 28.78 2.96 -5.17
N GLY A 206 28.47 2.97 -3.87
CA GLY A 206 27.92 1.80 -3.15
C GLY A 206 26.49 1.38 -3.52
N LEU A 207 25.75 2.19 -4.29
CA LEU A 207 24.40 1.86 -4.77
C LEU A 207 24.38 1.30 -6.20
N HIS A 208 25.54 1.11 -6.83
CA HIS A 208 25.67 0.44 -8.12
C HIS A 208 25.46 -1.07 -8.00
N VAL A 209 25.55 -1.79 -9.14
CA VAL A 209 25.43 -3.25 -9.19
C VAL A 209 26.30 -3.91 -8.12
N PRO A 210 25.71 -4.68 -7.19
CA PRO A 210 26.48 -5.24 -6.10
C PRO A 210 27.30 -6.44 -6.55
N ASP A 211 28.54 -6.51 -6.07
CA ASP A 211 29.41 -7.66 -6.29
C ASP A 211 28.87 -8.88 -5.53
N VAL A 212 28.77 -10.01 -6.23
CA VAL A 212 28.39 -11.30 -5.67
C VAL A 212 29.34 -11.71 -4.54
N ALA A 213 30.62 -11.32 -4.61
CA ALA A 213 31.60 -11.57 -3.56
C ALA A 213 31.21 -10.91 -2.23
N LEU A 214 30.51 -9.76 -2.26
CA LEU A 214 30.01 -9.07 -1.07
C LEU A 214 28.66 -9.63 -0.61
N LEU A 215 27.77 -9.99 -1.54
CA LEU A 215 26.44 -10.51 -1.21
C LEU A 215 26.48 -11.86 -0.48
N ARG A 216 27.40 -12.75 -0.87
CA ARG A 216 27.56 -14.08 -0.25
C ARG A 216 27.79 -14.02 1.27
N PRO A 217 28.83 -13.33 1.80
CA PRO A 217 29.04 -13.22 3.23
C PRO A 217 27.92 -12.42 3.91
N ALA A 218 27.34 -11.40 3.25
CA ALA A 218 26.24 -10.62 3.80
C ALA A 218 25.01 -11.48 4.11
N ILE A 219 24.68 -12.43 3.24
CA ILE A 219 23.57 -13.38 3.45
C ILE A 219 23.88 -14.34 4.60
N GLY A 220 25.12 -14.82 4.70
CA GLY A 220 25.57 -15.64 5.82
C GLY A 220 25.38 -14.93 7.16
N VAL A 221 25.85 -13.68 7.26
CA VAL A 221 25.69 -12.84 8.45
C VAL A 221 24.21 -12.56 8.74
N ALA A 222 23.44 -12.15 7.73
CA ALA A 222 22.01 -11.91 7.87
C ALA A 222 21.25 -13.17 8.31
N GLY A 223 21.65 -14.34 7.83
CA GLY A 223 21.07 -15.64 8.16
C GLY A 223 21.32 -16.02 9.63
N VAL A 224 22.55 -15.82 10.12
CA VAL A 224 22.89 -16.04 11.53
C VAL A 224 22.08 -15.08 12.42
N LEU A 225 22.03 -13.79 12.07
CA LEU A 225 21.24 -12.81 12.81
C LEU A 225 19.74 -13.13 12.79
N ALA A 226 19.21 -13.59 11.65
CA ALA A 226 17.82 -13.97 11.50
C ALA A 226 17.50 -15.17 12.40
N LEU A 227 18.37 -16.17 12.44
CA LEU A 227 18.25 -17.32 13.32
C LEU A 227 18.25 -16.90 14.80
N LEU A 228 19.21 -16.06 15.21
CA LEU A 228 19.29 -15.55 16.58
C LEU A 228 18.00 -14.80 16.97
N LEU A 229 17.50 -13.93 16.10
CA LEU A 229 16.27 -13.19 16.35
C LEU A 229 15.02 -14.07 16.33
N LEU A 230 14.98 -15.13 15.52
CA LEU A 230 13.90 -16.13 15.58
C LEU A 230 13.93 -16.93 16.89
N VAL A 231 15.11 -17.25 17.41
CA VAL A 231 15.25 -17.90 18.74
C VAL A 231 14.79 -16.96 19.85
N LEU A 232 15.19 -15.69 19.80
CA LEU A 232 14.73 -14.67 20.74
C LEU A 232 13.21 -14.43 20.63
N ALA A 233 12.69 -14.37 19.41
CA ALA A 233 11.26 -14.30 19.12
C ALA A 233 10.51 -15.46 19.75
N TYR A 234 10.99 -16.69 19.53
CA TYR A 234 10.41 -17.91 20.10
C TYR A 234 10.37 -17.87 21.64
N ARG A 235 11.45 -17.43 22.28
CA ARG A 235 11.49 -17.24 23.75
C ARG A 235 10.53 -16.15 24.22
N SER A 236 10.39 -15.08 23.44
CA SER A 236 9.50 -13.95 23.76
C SER A 236 8.01 -14.26 23.62
N LEU A 237 7.63 -15.37 22.96
CA LEU A 237 6.22 -15.76 22.77
C LEU A 237 5.45 -15.90 24.08
N ARG A 238 6.12 -16.29 25.18
CA ARG A 238 5.52 -16.39 26.52
C ARG A 238 5.10 -15.05 27.09
N LEU A 239 5.76 -13.97 26.67
CA LEU A 239 5.59 -12.62 27.20
C LEU A 239 4.50 -11.83 26.46
N ILE A 240 4.03 -12.32 25.30
CA ILE A 240 3.04 -11.59 24.50
C ILE A 240 1.67 -11.67 25.18
N ARG A 241 1.15 -10.51 25.59
CA ARG A 241 -0.18 -10.37 26.20
C ARG A 241 -1.29 -10.69 25.19
N ARG A 242 -2.37 -11.32 25.65
CA ARG A 242 -3.55 -11.71 24.84
C ARG A 242 -4.13 -10.54 24.05
N GLU A 243 -4.27 -9.37 24.66
CA GLU A 243 -4.77 -8.14 24.02
C GLU A 243 -4.01 -7.79 22.73
N ARG A 244 -2.68 -7.99 22.72
CA ARG A 244 -1.82 -7.72 21.56
C ARG A 244 -1.90 -8.79 20.48
N LEU A 245 -2.30 -10.02 20.81
CA LEU A 245 -2.49 -11.11 19.84
C LEU A 245 -3.87 -11.02 19.14
N VAL A 246 -4.90 -10.60 19.88
CA VAL A 246 -6.28 -10.55 19.39
C VAL A 246 -6.57 -9.28 18.60
N SER A 247 -6.03 -8.14 19.01
CA SER A 247 -6.27 -6.84 18.34
C SER A 247 -5.84 -6.83 16.86
N GLY A 248 -4.69 -7.45 16.54
CA GLY A 248 -4.25 -7.63 15.15
C GLY A 248 -5.13 -8.62 14.39
N GLY A 249 -5.48 -9.74 15.02
CA GLY A 249 -6.22 -10.81 14.38
C GLY A 249 -7.71 -10.50 14.17
N ALA A 250 -8.27 -9.51 14.84
CA ALA A 250 -9.61 -8.99 14.56
C ALA A 250 -9.69 -8.20 13.25
N LEU A 251 -8.56 -7.68 12.76
CA LEU A 251 -8.52 -6.88 11.53
C LEU A 251 -8.36 -7.73 10.29
N LEU A 252 -7.62 -8.84 10.40
CA LEU A 252 -7.30 -9.70 9.27
C LEU A 252 -8.56 -10.21 8.55
N PRO A 253 -9.63 -10.69 9.24
CA PRO A 253 -10.87 -11.10 8.57
C PRO A 253 -11.57 -9.96 7.82
N GLY A 254 -11.55 -8.74 8.39
CA GLY A 254 -12.13 -7.56 7.74
C GLY A 254 -11.34 -7.14 6.50
N LEU A 255 -10.01 -7.13 6.59
CA LEU A 255 -9.15 -6.80 5.45
C LEU A 255 -9.20 -7.88 4.37
N SER A 256 -9.22 -9.16 4.75
CA SER A 256 -9.36 -10.26 3.80
C SER A 256 -10.73 -10.26 3.14
N GLY A 257 -11.79 -9.99 3.90
CA GLY A 257 -13.15 -9.84 3.36
C GLY A 257 -13.23 -8.68 2.36
N ALA A 258 -12.66 -7.53 2.71
CA ALA A 258 -12.60 -6.37 1.81
C ALA A 258 -11.80 -6.65 0.53
N LEU A 259 -10.66 -7.35 0.63
CA LEU A 259 -9.87 -7.72 -0.56
C LEU A 259 -10.56 -8.79 -1.41
N ALA A 260 -11.18 -9.79 -0.78
CA ALA A 260 -11.95 -10.83 -1.47
C ALA A 260 -13.17 -10.25 -2.19
N SER A 261 -13.80 -9.22 -1.61
CA SER A 261 -14.89 -8.47 -2.23
C SER A 261 -14.41 -7.31 -3.09
N LEU A 262 -13.10 -7.20 -3.36
CA LEU A 262 -12.47 -6.11 -4.12
C LEU A 262 -12.94 -4.69 -3.72
N ASP A 263 -13.28 -4.51 -2.43
CA ASP A 263 -13.71 -3.24 -1.88
C ASP A 263 -12.52 -2.55 -1.20
N LEU A 264 -11.69 -1.93 -2.03
CA LEU A 264 -10.52 -1.17 -1.59
C LEU A 264 -10.90 0.03 -0.69
N THR A 265 -12.16 0.45 -0.77
CA THR A 265 -12.68 1.56 0.02
C THR A 265 -13.04 1.10 1.44
N LEU A 266 -13.60 -0.10 1.60
CA LEU A 266 -13.78 -0.76 2.88
C LEU A 266 -12.43 -1.08 3.53
N PHE A 267 -11.47 -1.56 2.74
CA PHE A 267 -10.09 -1.78 3.21
C PHE A 267 -9.52 -0.48 3.82
N TYR A 268 -9.66 0.64 3.13
CA TYR A 268 -9.27 1.96 3.62
C TYR A 268 -9.96 2.34 4.95
N ASP A 269 -11.28 2.15 5.06
CA ASP A 269 -12.04 2.47 6.29
C ASP A 269 -11.61 1.65 7.50
N ILE A 270 -11.28 0.37 7.30
CA ILE A 270 -10.75 -0.48 8.35
C ILE A 270 -9.42 0.07 8.86
N LEU A 271 -8.53 0.49 7.96
CA LEU A 271 -7.23 1.06 8.33
C LEU A 271 -7.36 2.42 9.06
N VAL A 272 -8.21 3.32 8.56
CA VAL A 272 -8.45 4.62 9.20
C VAL A 272 -9.07 4.45 10.58
N SER A 273 -10.08 3.58 10.70
CA SER A 273 -10.73 3.31 11.98
C SER A 273 -9.74 2.72 12.99
N ARG A 274 -8.82 1.87 12.54
CA ARG A 274 -7.75 1.33 13.38
C ARG A 274 -6.79 2.41 13.85
N HIS A 275 -6.35 3.28 12.95
CA HIS A 275 -5.43 4.37 13.27
C HIS A 275 -6.01 5.25 14.39
N TRP A 276 -7.27 5.67 14.26
CA TRP A 276 -7.92 6.51 15.27
C TRP A 276 -8.28 5.76 16.55
N ARG A 277 -8.65 4.48 16.48
CA ARG A 277 -8.84 3.63 17.68
C ARG A 277 -7.57 3.46 18.51
N SER A 278 -6.39 3.53 17.87
CA SER A 278 -5.11 3.46 18.59
C SER A 278 -4.77 4.74 19.37
N LYS A 279 -5.44 5.86 19.06
CA LYS A 279 -5.29 7.13 19.78
C LYS A 279 -6.34 7.19 20.89
N SER A 280 -5.90 7.12 22.14
CA SER A 280 -6.80 7.06 23.31
C SER A 280 -7.51 8.38 23.60
N THR A 281 -6.85 9.52 23.40
CA THR A 281 -7.42 10.85 23.67
C THR A 281 -7.00 11.85 22.59
N VAL A 282 -7.83 12.87 22.37
CA VAL A 282 -7.55 13.96 21.44
C VAL A 282 -7.83 15.29 22.12
N ARG A 283 -6.89 16.23 22.05
CA ARG A 283 -7.08 17.59 22.57
C ARG A 283 -8.18 18.31 21.78
N VAL A 284 -9.16 18.87 22.50
CA VAL A 284 -10.23 19.68 21.92
C VAL A 284 -9.62 20.95 21.31
N VAL A 285 -10.04 21.30 20.10
CA VAL A 285 -9.62 22.52 19.41
C VAL A 285 -10.86 23.37 19.16
N ARG A 286 -10.83 24.62 19.63
CA ARG A 286 -11.93 25.58 19.42
C ARG A 286 -12.16 25.78 17.92
N GLY A 287 -13.43 25.91 17.54
CA GLY A 287 -13.80 26.26 16.16
C GLY A 287 -13.34 27.67 15.81
N ARG A 288 -13.16 27.93 14.52
CA ARG A 288 -12.93 29.28 13.96
C ARG A 288 -13.75 29.43 12.69
N GLY A 289 -14.19 30.65 12.41
CA GLY A 289 -15.02 30.98 11.26
C GLY A 289 -16.50 30.57 11.42
N SER A 290 -17.31 30.96 10.44
CA SER A 290 -18.75 30.65 10.33
C SER A 290 -19.06 29.98 8.99
N GLY A 291 -20.20 29.28 8.90
CA GLY A 291 -20.67 28.62 7.69
C GLY A 291 -19.63 27.67 7.07
N ALA A 292 -19.43 27.78 5.74
CA ALA A 292 -18.48 26.95 5.00
C ALA A 292 -17.03 27.12 5.47
N ARG A 293 -16.63 28.34 5.90
CA ARG A 293 -15.26 28.61 6.39
C ARG A 293 -14.96 27.82 7.67
N ALA A 294 -15.97 27.55 8.49
CA ALA A 294 -15.81 26.71 9.68
C ALA A 294 -15.46 25.26 9.32
N LEU A 295 -16.03 24.73 8.23
CA LEU A 295 -15.72 23.39 7.72
C LEU A 295 -14.30 23.33 7.15
N VAL A 296 -13.91 24.33 6.36
CA VAL A 296 -12.52 24.48 5.85
C VAL A 296 -11.53 24.48 7.02
N TRP A 297 -11.80 25.25 8.08
CA TRP A 297 -10.94 25.25 9.27
C TRP A 297 -10.87 23.88 9.97
N ARG A 298 -11.97 23.12 9.99
CA ARG A 298 -11.96 21.76 10.55
C ARG A 298 -11.08 20.82 9.75
N GLU A 299 -11.01 20.96 8.43
CA GLU A 299 -10.09 20.18 7.60
C GLU A 299 -8.62 20.50 7.92
N VAL A 300 -8.28 21.79 8.09
CA VAL A 300 -6.94 22.19 8.57
C VAL A 300 -6.61 21.54 9.92
N VAL A 301 -7.55 21.55 10.87
CA VAL A 301 -7.36 20.92 12.20
C VAL A 301 -7.16 19.40 12.07
N ARG A 302 -7.87 18.72 11.18
CA ARG A 302 -7.70 17.28 10.94
C ARG A 302 -6.31 16.98 10.40
N LEU A 303 -5.83 17.74 9.42
CA LEU A 303 -4.49 17.57 8.85
C LEU A 303 -3.39 17.82 9.89
N ARG A 304 -3.56 18.85 10.73
CA ARG A 304 -2.63 19.09 11.86
C ARG A 304 -2.59 17.94 12.88
N ARG A 305 -3.69 17.18 13.04
CA ARG A 305 -3.74 15.99 13.92
C ARG A 305 -3.17 14.73 13.28
N ASN A 306 -3.01 14.73 11.96
CA ASN A 306 -2.43 13.61 11.22
C ASN A 306 -1.38 14.11 10.20
N PRO A 307 -0.24 14.66 10.67
CA PRO A 307 0.79 15.20 9.79
C PRO A 307 1.43 14.13 8.90
N GLN A 308 1.27 12.84 9.24
CA GLN A 308 1.81 11.72 8.46
C GLN A 308 1.30 11.71 7.02
N VAL A 309 0.06 12.13 6.77
CA VAL A 309 -0.49 12.21 5.41
C VAL A 309 0.20 13.33 4.62
N LEU A 310 0.52 14.45 5.26
CA LEU A 310 1.26 15.55 4.63
C LEU A 310 2.72 15.17 4.36
N VAL A 311 3.36 14.49 5.30
CA VAL A 311 4.73 13.97 5.13
C VAL A 311 4.75 12.94 3.99
N GLY A 312 3.75 12.05 3.92
CA GLY A 312 3.61 11.10 2.82
C GLY A 312 3.41 11.78 1.46
N LEU A 313 2.53 12.79 1.40
CA LEU A 313 2.30 13.58 0.19
C LEU A 313 3.58 14.31 -0.26
N ALA A 314 4.23 15.05 0.65
CA ALA A 314 5.47 15.76 0.36
C ALA A 314 6.59 14.80 -0.05
N GLY A 315 6.72 13.66 0.66
CA GLY A 315 7.72 12.64 0.36
C GLY A 315 7.52 11.99 -1.02
N ALA A 316 6.26 11.80 -1.43
CA ALA A 316 5.91 11.24 -2.73
C ALA A 316 6.30 12.16 -3.90
N LEU A 317 6.58 13.45 -3.66
CA LEU A 317 7.01 14.38 -4.70
C LEU A 317 8.31 13.95 -5.39
N VAL A 318 9.13 13.12 -4.73
CA VAL A 318 10.37 12.58 -5.30
C VAL A 318 10.12 11.66 -6.51
N LEU A 319 8.97 10.98 -6.58
CA LEU A 319 8.67 10.04 -7.66
C LEU A 319 8.57 10.71 -9.05
N PRO A 320 7.90 11.88 -9.20
CA PRO A 320 8.06 12.75 -10.36
C PRO A 320 9.50 12.97 -10.83
N TYR A 321 10.39 13.37 -9.94
CA TYR A 321 11.80 13.63 -10.28
C TYR A 321 12.60 12.35 -10.55
N LEU A 322 12.19 11.23 -9.95
CA LEU A 322 12.75 9.93 -10.30
C LEU A 322 12.35 9.54 -11.73
N ALA A 323 11.10 9.79 -12.13
CA ALA A 323 10.63 9.50 -13.47
C ALA A 323 11.34 10.32 -14.56
N THR A 324 11.74 11.56 -14.25
CA THR A 324 12.58 12.36 -15.16
C THR A 324 14.00 11.81 -15.24
N ALA A 325 14.61 11.42 -14.13
CA ALA A 325 15.93 10.77 -14.12
C ALA A 325 15.93 9.45 -14.91
N LEU A 326 14.81 8.72 -14.91
CA LEU A 326 14.61 7.49 -15.69
C LEU A 326 14.22 7.74 -17.16
N GLY A 327 14.13 9.00 -17.61
CA GLY A 327 13.86 9.34 -19.01
C GLY A 327 12.45 8.96 -19.49
N LEU A 328 11.44 8.92 -18.62
CA LEU A 328 10.09 8.45 -18.98
C LEU A 328 9.31 9.38 -19.94
N GLY A 329 9.85 10.56 -20.28
CA GLY A 329 9.27 11.49 -21.25
C GLY A 329 7.80 11.78 -20.98
N HIS A 330 6.93 11.57 -21.98
CA HIS A 330 5.50 11.85 -21.88
C HIS A 330 4.77 10.99 -20.83
N ALA A 331 5.29 9.81 -20.51
CA ALA A 331 4.71 8.96 -19.46
C ALA A 331 4.85 9.58 -18.05
N MET A 332 5.64 10.65 -17.92
CA MET A 332 5.75 11.46 -16.70
C MET A 332 4.39 11.92 -16.17
N VAL A 333 3.46 12.30 -17.06
CA VAL A 333 2.11 12.73 -16.66
C VAL A 333 1.39 11.61 -15.89
N VAL A 334 1.50 10.37 -16.35
CA VAL A 334 0.92 9.19 -15.69
C VAL A 334 1.55 8.96 -14.31
N VAL A 335 2.87 9.17 -14.19
CA VAL A 335 3.57 9.07 -12.90
C VAL A 335 3.09 10.15 -11.93
N VAL A 336 2.97 11.40 -12.37
CA VAL A 336 2.47 12.51 -11.53
C VAL A 336 1.05 12.22 -11.05
N THR A 337 0.15 11.81 -11.97
CA THR A 337 -1.26 11.60 -11.60
C THR A 337 -1.44 10.37 -10.72
N LEU A 338 -0.79 9.24 -11.01
CA LEU A 338 -0.85 8.04 -10.16
C LEU A 338 -0.23 8.28 -8.78
N THR A 339 0.92 8.95 -8.73
CA THR A 339 1.61 9.26 -7.46
C THR A 339 0.77 10.20 -6.61
N GLY A 340 0.30 11.30 -7.20
CA GLY A 340 -0.55 12.26 -6.52
C GLY A 340 -1.84 11.61 -6.01
N PHE A 341 -2.43 10.69 -6.78
CA PHE A 341 -3.62 9.96 -6.38
C PHE A 341 -3.34 9.04 -5.18
N GLY A 342 -2.34 8.16 -5.28
CA GLY A 342 -1.98 7.24 -4.20
C GLY A 342 -1.60 7.95 -2.89
N ALA A 343 -0.82 9.02 -2.97
CA ALA A 343 -0.39 9.79 -1.81
C ALA A 343 -1.50 10.72 -1.27
N GLY A 344 -2.39 11.17 -2.15
CA GLY A 344 -3.40 12.20 -1.88
C GLY A 344 -4.73 11.69 -1.33
N VAL A 345 -5.11 10.45 -1.64
CA VAL A 345 -6.44 9.89 -1.30
C VAL A 345 -6.73 10.05 0.20
N GLY A 346 -5.74 9.83 1.09
CA GLY A 346 -5.91 9.94 2.54
C GLY A 346 -6.40 11.32 3.06
N LEU A 347 -6.20 12.38 2.28
CA LEU A 347 -6.60 13.75 2.64
C LEU A 347 -8.13 13.93 2.67
N PHE A 348 -8.87 13.13 1.91
CA PHE A 348 -10.31 13.27 1.68
C PHE A 348 -11.19 12.46 2.65
N THR A 349 -10.66 12.10 3.81
CA THR A 349 -11.35 11.24 4.80
C THR A 349 -12.66 11.87 5.31
N SER A 350 -12.71 13.19 5.47
CA SER A 350 -13.91 13.92 5.90
C SER A 350 -15.05 13.78 4.89
N LEU A 351 -14.74 13.99 3.61
CA LEU A 351 -15.66 13.86 2.50
C LEU A 351 -16.23 12.44 2.44
N ARG A 352 -15.37 11.43 2.63
CA ARG A 352 -15.80 10.03 2.72
C ARG A 352 -16.83 9.79 3.83
N VAL A 353 -16.57 10.27 5.05
CA VAL A 353 -17.49 10.10 6.19
C VAL A 353 -18.83 10.78 5.91
N LEU A 354 -18.80 12.00 5.37
CA LEU A 354 -20.03 12.75 5.04
C LEU A 354 -20.85 12.07 3.96
N SER A 355 -20.21 11.57 2.90
CA SER A 355 -20.88 10.87 1.80
C SER A 355 -21.46 9.51 2.21
N ARG A 356 -20.88 8.84 3.22
CA ARG A 356 -21.42 7.57 3.74
C ARG A 356 -22.51 7.75 4.80
N THR A 357 -22.67 8.94 5.36
CA THR A 357 -23.63 9.20 6.46
C THR A 357 -24.54 10.38 6.10
N ALA A 358 -25.58 10.10 5.31
CA ALA A 358 -26.54 11.11 4.88
C ALA A 358 -27.23 11.83 6.05
N SER A 359 -27.46 11.15 7.18
CA SER A 359 -28.00 11.78 8.40
C SER A 359 -27.07 12.88 8.94
N LEU A 360 -25.75 12.63 8.96
CA LEU A 360 -24.76 13.61 9.40
C LEU A 360 -24.70 14.80 8.44
N LEU A 361 -24.80 14.56 7.13
CA LEU A 361 -24.83 15.63 6.13
C LEU A 361 -26.07 16.54 6.32
N ARG A 362 -27.23 15.94 6.65
CA ARG A 362 -28.48 16.66 6.96
C ARG A 362 -28.43 17.47 8.27
N CYS A 363 -27.49 17.17 9.17
CA CYS A 363 -27.31 17.95 10.40
C CYS A 363 -26.63 19.31 10.15
N PHE A 364 -26.06 19.56 8.97
CA PHE A 364 -25.45 20.85 8.66
C PHE A 364 -26.51 21.87 8.21
N PRO A 365 -26.41 23.13 8.65
CA PRO A 365 -27.29 24.23 8.21
C PRO A 365 -26.86 24.78 6.83
N LEU A 366 -26.41 23.91 5.92
CA LEU A 366 -25.88 24.25 4.60
C LEU A 366 -26.36 23.21 3.58
N PRO A 367 -26.56 23.57 2.31
CA PRO A 367 -26.88 22.59 1.28
C PRO A 367 -25.72 21.61 1.09
N ALA A 368 -26.04 20.36 0.78
CA ALA A 368 -25.07 19.25 0.63
C ALA A 368 -23.87 19.60 -0.29
N PRO A 369 -24.06 20.24 -1.46
CA PRO A 369 -22.95 20.63 -2.33
C PRO A 369 -22.00 21.64 -1.65
N ALA A 370 -22.53 22.59 -0.87
CA ALA A 370 -21.71 23.57 -0.16
C ALA A 370 -20.86 22.92 0.93
N VAL A 371 -21.41 21.93 1.65
CA VAL A 371 -20.66 21.17 2.66
C VAL A 371 -19.55 20.34 2.00
N LYS A 372 -19.87 19.63 0.91
CA LYS A 372 -18.91 18.81 0.14
C LYS A 372 -17.80 19.68 -0.45
N ALA A 373 -18.13 20.82 -1.06
CA ALA A 373 -17.17 21.78 -1.60
C ALA A 373 -16.25 22.36 -0.51
N ALA A 374 -16.80 22.70 0.67
CA ALA A 374 -16.00 23.20 1.78
C ALA A 374 -15.01 22.15 2.31
N CYS A 375 -15.41 20.88 2.35
CA CYS A 375 -14.53 19.77 2.75
C CYS A 375 -13.49 19.42 1.68
N LEU A 376 -13.78 19.70 0.40
CA LEU A 376 -12.87 19.55 -0.73
C LEU A 376 -11.81 20.66 -0.78
N GLY A 377 -12.13 21.88 -0.34
CA GLY A 377 -11.26 23.05 -0.54
C GLY A 377 -9.81 22.87 -0.09
N VAL A 378 -9.58 22.44 1.16
CA VAL A 378 -8.21 22.23 1.69
C VAL A 378 -7.50 21.05 1.02
N PRO A 379 -8.05 19.81 1.01
CA PRO A 379 -7.36 18.68 0.41
C PRO A 379 -7.15 18.82 -1.10
N GLY A 380 -8.10 19.43 -1.82
CA GLY A 380 -7.97 19.75 -3.24
C GLY A 380 -6.87 20.76 -3.51
N ALA A 381 -6.82 21.86 -2.75
CA ALA A 381 -5.75 22.86 -2.87
C ALA A 381 -4.37 22.25 -2.60
N LEU A 382 -4.24 21.35 -1.62
CA LEU A 382 -2.97 20.67 -1.34
C LEU A 382 -2.48 19.81 -2.50
N LEU A 383 -3.38 19.16 -3.23
CA LEU A 383 -2.98 18.37 -4.41
C LEU A 383 -2.58 19.23 -5.60
N VAL A 384 -3.23 20.38 -5.78
CA VAL A 384 -2.82 21.36 -6.80
C VAL A 384 -1.47 21.97 -6.45
N ILE A 385 -1.24 22.30 -5.17
CA ILE A 385 0.08 22.78 -4.70
C ILE A 385 1.14 21.69 -4.87
N TRP A 386 0.81 20.44 -4.56
CA TRP A 386 1.73 19.31 -4.76
C TRP A 386 2.07 19.11 -6.23
N SER A 387 1.10 19.21 -7.13
CA SER A 387 1.34 19.07 -8.58
C SER A 387 2.14 20.24 -9.15
N LEU A 388 1.96 21.46 -8.62
CA LEU A 388 2.86 22.58 -8.90
C LEU A 388 4.30 22.31 -8.45
N GLY A 389 4.47 21.64 -7.30
CA GLY A 389 5.78 21.15 -6.87
C GLY A 389 6.42 20.18 -7.86
N ALA A 390 5.61 19.45 -8.65
CA ALA A 390 6.10 18.55 -9.69
C ALA A 390 6.32 19.26 -11.05
N ALA A 391 5.97 20.55 -11.17
CA ALA A 391 6.08 21.30 -12.43
C ALA A 391 7.50 21.33 -13.02
N PRO A 392 8.60 21.44 -12.24
CA PRO A 392 9.95 21.35 -12.80
C PRO A 392 10.21 20.00 -13.47
N ALA A 393 9.80 18.90 -12.84
CA ALA A 393 9.96 17.57 -13.42
C ALA A 393 9.09 17.38 -14.68
N VAL A 394 7.88 17.95 -14.69
CA VAL A 394 7.01 17.97 -15.88
C VAL A 394 7.63 18.80 -17.01
N HIS A 395 8.28 19.92 -16.68
CA HIS A 395 8.99 20.78 -17.63
C HIS A 395 10.17 20.05 -18.26
N ASP A 396 11.01 19.40 -17.45
CA ASP A 396 12.17 18.64 -17.93
C ASP A 396 11.74 17.47 -18.84
N ALA A 397 10.60 16.84 -18.55
CA ALA A 397 10.09 15.70 -19.34
C ALA A 397 9.45 16.07 -20.68
N ILE A 398 8.71 17.18 -20.74
CA ILE A 398 7.97 17.61 -21.94
C ILE A 398 8.82 18.55 -22.81
N GLY A 399 9.71 19.32 -22.18
CA GLY A 399 10.45 20.40 -22.82
C GLY A 399 9.58 21.63 -23.17
N GLY A 400 10.21 22.63 -23.78
CA GLY A 400 9.55 23.86 -24.23
C GLY A 400 9.48 24.97 -23.18
N PRO A 401 8.57 25.95 -23.31
CA PRO A 401 8.46 27.06 -22.36
C PRO A 401 7.84 26.64 -21.02
N TRP A 402 8.20 27.33 -19.94
CA TRP A 402 7.66 27.06 -18.59
C TRP A 402 6.14 27.20 -18.47
N GLY A 403 5.54 28.18 -19.15
CA GLY A 403 4.10 28.46 -19.06
C GLY A 403 3.22 27.22 -19.33
N PRO A 404 3.35 26.58 -20.50
CA PRO A 404 2.70 25.31 -20.81
C PRO A 404 2.92 24.19 -19.79
N SER A 405 4.17 23.98 -19.33
CA SER A 405 4.50 22.94 -18.35
C SER A 405 3.78 23.13 -17.02
N VAL A 406 3.68 24.39 -16.55
CA VAL A 406 2.93 24.75 -15.33
C VAL A 406 1.43 24.49 -15.52
N ILE A 407 0.87 24.81 -16.68
CA ILE A 407 -0.55 24.54 -16.98
C ILE A 407 -0.84 23.03 -16.99
N VAL A 408 0.04 22.21 -17.58
CA VAL A 408 -0.08 20.74 -17.56
C VAL A 408 0.03 20.21 -16.12
N ALA A 409 0.97 20.72 -15.32
CA ALA A 409 1.13 20.34 -13.93
C ALA A 409 -0.10 20.71 -13.06
N LEU A 410 -0.70 21.88 -13.29
CA LEU A 410 -1.95 22.28 -12.66
C LEU A 410 -3.11 21.35 -13.05
N ALA A 411 -3.23 21.01 -14.33
CA ALA A 411 -4.23 20.08 -14.81
C ALA A 411 -4.09 18.70 -14.15
N CYS A 412 -2.87 18.19 -14.00
CA CYS A 412 -2.61 16.96 -13.24
C CYS A 412 -3.16 17.04 -11.81
N GLY A 413 -2.92 18.15 -11.10
CA GLY A 413 -3.43 18.35 -9.74
C GLY A 413 -4.95 18.31 -9.64
N VAL A 414 -5.63 18.95 -10.61
CA VAL A 414 -7.11 18.93 -10.71
C VAL A 414 -7.61 17.51 -11.01
N THR A 415 -6.98 16.80 -11.96
CA THR A 415 -7.30 15.40 -12.27
C THR A 415 -7.18 14.50 -11.04
N VAL A 416 -6.08 14.62 -10.30
CA VAL A 416 -5.82 13.85 -9.08
C VAL A 416 -6.87 14.15 -8.01
N ALA A 417 -7.19 15.42 -7.78
CA ALA A 417 -8.19 15.82 -6.79
C ALA A 417 -9.57 15.24 -7.14
N THR A 418 -9.99 15.35 -8.41
CA THR A 418 -11.29 14.82 -8.86
C THR A 418 -11.35 13.29 -8.80
N ALA A 419 -10.26 12.60 -9.17
CA ALA A 419 -10.15 11.15 -9.02
C ALA A 419 -10.23 10.72 -7.55
N ALA A 420 -9.56 11.44 -6.64
CA ALA A 420 -9.62 11.16 -5.20
C ALA A 420 -11.03 11.39 -4.63
N VAL A 421 -11.73 12.45 -5.08
CA VAL A 421 -13.14 12.68 -4.75
C VAL A 421 -14.01 11.53 -5.24
N ARG A 422 -13.82 11.07 -6.48
CA ARG A 422 -14.55 9.92 -7.06
C ARG A 422 -14.34 8.65 -6.23
N TRP A 423 -13.11 8.37 -5.82
CA TRP A 423 -12.78 7.24 -4.96
C TRP A 423 -13.50 7.34 -3.61
N MET A 424 -13.42 8.49 -2.96
CA MET A 424 -13.90 8.68 -1.59
C MET A 424 -15.42 8.79 -1.44
N THR A 425 -16.09 9.28 -2.47
CA THR A 425 -17.55 9.45 -2.52
C THR A 425 -18.27 8.20 -3.07
N SER A 426 -17.53 7.15 -3.42
CA SER A 426 -18.13 5.93 -3.95
C SER A 426 -19.00 5.19 -2.92
N HIS A 427 -20.14 4.69 -3.39
CA HIS A 427 -21.00 3.79 -2.62
C HIS A 427 -20.38 2.39 -2.54
N PRO A 428 -20.68 1.57 -1.52
CA PRO A 428 -20.28 0.17 -1.49
C PRO A 428 -20.73 -0.61 -2.74
N PRO A 429 -20.10 -1.75 -3.07
CA PRO A 429 -20.62 -2.66 -4.09
C PRO A 429 -22.06 -3.07 -3.76
N ASP A 430 -22.93 -3.05 -4.77
CA ASP A 430 -24.32 -3.49 -4.65
C ASP A 430 -24.44 -4.95 -5.06
N TYR A 431 -24.74 -5.81 -4.09
CA TYR A 431 -24.89 -7.25 -4.28
C TYR A 431 -26.27 -7.65 -4.82
N GLN A 432 -27.19 -6.69 -4.98
CA GLN A 432 -28.51 -6.94 -5.58
C GLN A 432 -28.47 -6.86 -7.12
N LEU A 433 -27.37 -6.36 -7.70
CA LEU A 433 -27.21 -6.30 -9.15
C LEU A 433 -27.04 -7.70 -9.76
N PRO A 434 -27.39 -7.87 -11.05
CA PRO A 434 -27.25 -9.14 -11.75
C PRO A 434 -25.85 -9.74 -11.59
N LEU A 435 -25.84 -11.04 -11.31
CA LEU A 435 -24.62 -11.82 -11.19
C LEU A 435 -24.16 -12.24 -12.59
N ILE A 436 -22.90 -11.97 -12.93
CA ILE A 436 -22.27 -12.54 -14.12
C ILE A 436 -21.65 -13.87 -13.70
N THR A 437 -21.96 -14.93 -14.44
CA THR A 437 -21.31 -16.22 -14.29
C THR A 437 -19.89 -16.12 -14.81
N SER A 438 -18.92 -16.34 -13.92
CA SER A 438 -17.51 -16.45 -14.27
C SER A 438 -17.01 -17.86 -13.94
N PRO A 439 -15.87 -18.31 -14.50
CA PRO A 439 -15.23 -19.56 -14.10
C PRO A 439 -14.89 -19.62 -12.59
N MET A 440 -14.85 -18.47 -11.91
CA MET A 440 -14.60 -18.34 -10.46
C MET A 440 -15.89 -18.28 -9.62
N GLY A 441 -17.06 -18.50 -10.25
CA GLY A 441 -18.38 -18.40 -9.62
C GLY A 441 -19.17 -17.17 -10.07
N ALA A 442 -20.38 -17.04 -9.53
CA ALA A 442 -21.28 -15.93 -9.81
C ALA A 442 -20.82 -14.66 -9.06
N VAL A 443 -20.41 -13.62 -9.79
CA VAL A 443 -19.90 -12.37 -9.21
C VAL A 443 -20.81 -11.21 -9.61
N PRO A 444 -21.23 -10.33 -8.67
CA PRO A 444 -22.04 -9.17 -9.00
C PRO A 444 -21.28 -8.21 -9.91
N THR A 445 -21.96 -7.65 -10.91
CA THR A 445 -21.38 -6.68 -11.85
C THR A 445 -20.77 -5.46 -11.14
N SER A 446 -21.40 -4.98 -10.06
CA SER A 446 -20.93 -3.84 -9.27
C SER A 446 -19.53 -4.04 -8.69
N LEU A 447 -19.15 -5.30 -8.45
CA LEU A 447 -17.94 -5.71 -7.77
C LEU A 447 -16.72 -5.54 -8.69
N TYR A 448 -16.87 -5.85 -9.98
CA TYR A 448 -15.85 -5.57 -11.00
C TYR A 448 -15.56 -4.07 -11.15
N PHE A 449 -16.62 -3.26 -11.23
CA PHE A 449 -16.46 -1.81 -11.37
C PHE A 449 -15.99 -1.13 -10.09
N SER A 450 -16.12 -1.77 -8.93
CA SER A 450 -15.68 -1.22 -7.64
C SER A 450 -14.17 -0.94 -7.61
N VAL A 451 -13.36 -1.81 -8.22
CA VAL A 451 -11.88 -1.65 -8.28
C VAL A 451 -11.48 -0.46 -9.13
N LEU A 452 -12.22 -0.19 -10.21
CA LEU A 452 -11.90 0.84 -11.19
C LEU A 452 -12.32 2.25 -10.74
N ARG A 453 -13.10 2.38 -9.66
CA ARG A 453 -13.56 3.68 -9.19
C ARG A 453 -12.36 4.56 -8.88
N GLY A 454 -12.41 5.84 -9.22
CA GLY A 454 -11.30 6.77 -9.05
C GLY A 454 -10.25 6.63 -10.15
N PHE A 455 -9.79 5.42 -10.46
CA PHE A 455 -8.88 5.16 -11.59
C PHE A 455 -9.55 5.47 -12.94
N ASP A 456 -10.86 5.24 -13.07
CA ASP A 456 -11.69 5.64 -14.20
C ASP A 456 -11.55 7.13 -14.52
N VAL A 457 -11.77 7.98 -13.51
CA VAL A 457 -11.66 9.43 -13.61
C VAL A 457 -10.22 9.90 -13.75
N LEU A 458 -9.28 9.22 -13.08
CA LEU A 458 -7.85 9.50 -13.21
C LEU A 458 -7.39 9.31 -14.66
N LEU A 459 -7.76 8.18 -15.27
CA LEU A 459 -7.44 7.88 -16.67
C LEU A 459 -8.12 8.89 -17.60
N LEU A 460 -9.41 9.17 -17.40
CA LEU A 460 -10.16 10.15 -18.19
C LEU A 460 -9.49 11.53 -18.23
N GLY A 461 -8.97 12.01 -17.09
CA GLY A 461 -8.24 13.28 -17.04
C GLY A 461 -6.78 13.20 -17.48
N THR A 462 -6.15 12.04 -17.37
CA THR A 462 -4.73 11.85 -17.76
C THR A 462 -4.57 11.65 -19.27
N VAL A 463 -5.52 11.01 -19.95
CA VAL A 463 -5.41 10.72 -21.40
C VAL A 463 -5.22 11.97 -22.26
N PRO A 464 -6.00 13.07 -22.10
CA PRO A 464 -5.77 14.29 -22.88
C PRO A 464 -4.37 14.89 -22.65
N LEU A 465 -3.86 14.80 -21.42
CA LEU A 465 -2.54 15.28 -21.04
C LEU A 465 -1.41 14.42 -21.62
N LEU A 466 -1.66 13.11 -21.78
CA LEU A 466 -0.72 12.17 -22.36
C LEU A 466 -0.64 12.30 -23.89
N VAL A 467 -1.79 12.46 -24.55
CA VAL A 467 -1.88 12.59 -26.02
C VAL A 467 -1.39 13.96 -26.50
N ALA A 468 -1.73 15.01 -25.76
CA ALA A 468 -1.32 16.38 -26.07
C ALA A 468 -0.85 17.08 -24.79
N PRO A 469 0.45 16.99 -24.43
CA PRO A 469 1.03 17.64 -23.25
C PRO A 469 1.20 19.16 -23.48
N THR A 470 0.15 19.80 -23.97
CA THR A 470 0.09 21.21 -24.36
C THR A 470 -1.01 21.90 -23.56
N PRO A 471 -1.09 23.25 -23.63
CA PRO A 471 -2.17 23.97 -22.98
C PRO A 471 -3.57 23.53 -23.45
N THR A 472 -3.70 23.03 -24.67
CA THR A 472 -4.99 22.54 -25.20
C THR A 472 -5.40 21.22 -24.55
N GLY A 473 -4.50 20.24 -24.44
CA GLY A 473 -4.79 19.00 -23.72
C GLY A 473 -5.06 19.23 -22.24
N ALA A 474 -4.35 20.19 -21.63
CA ALA A 474 -4.62 20.63 -20.26
C ALA A 474 -5.99 21.29 -20.09
N ALA A 475 -6.39 22.16 -21.02
CA ALA A 475 -7.71 22.78 -20.99
C ALA A 475 -8.84 21.74 -21.12
N VAL A 476 -8.68 20.76 -22.02
CA VAL A 476 -9.64 19.64 -22.18
C VAL A 476 -9.73 18.83 -20.89
N SER A 477 -8.58 18.46 -20.31
CA SER A 477 -8.54 17.71 -19.05
C SER A 477 -9.23 18.47 -17.92
N VAL A 478 -8.90 19.75 -17.71
CA VAL A 478 -9.52 20.58 -16.67
C VAL A 478 -11.02 20.76 -16.91
N GLY A 479 -11.46 20.94 -18.16
CA GLY A 479 -12.87 21.02 -18.51
C GLY A 479 -13.65 19.75 -18.14
N LEU A 480 -13.13 18.58 -18.54
CA LEU A 480 -13.71 17.28 -18.19
C LEU A 480 -13.74 17.07 -16.67
N MET A 481 -12.63 17.35 -15.99
CA MET A 481 -12.54 17.19 -14.54
C MET A 481 -13.45 18.15 -13.79
N SER A 482 -13.66 19.36 -14.28
CA SER A 482 -14.58 20.34 -13.68
C SER A 482 -16.03 19.88 -13.80
N LEU A 483 -16.43 19.31 -14.94
CA LEU A 483 -17.76 18.70 -15.13
C LEU A 483 -17.97 17.53 -14.18
N VAL A 484 -17.01 16.60 -14.12
CA VAL A 484 -17.07 15.43 -13.23
C VAL A 484 -17.12 15.86 -11.76
N LEU A 485 -16.28 16.81 -11.36
CA LEU A 485 -16.24 17.31 -9.99
C LEU A 485 -17.55 17.99 -9.60
N SER A 486 -18.12 18.81 -10.48
CA SER A 486 -19.41 19.47 -10.28
C SER A 486 -20.52 18.43 -10.08
N PHE A 487 -20.52 17.37 -10.89
CA PHE A 487 -21.45 16.26 -10.75
C PHE A 487 -21.29 15.49 -9.42
N LEU A 488 -20.04 15.17 -9.03
CA LEU A 488 -19.76 14.44 -7.79
C LEU A 488 -20.14 15.24 -6.54
N VAL A 489 -19.91 16.55 -6.55
CA VAL A 489 -20.27 17.46 -5.45
C VAL A 489 -21.76 17.76 -5.42
N GLY A 490 -22.41 17.84 -6.59
CA GLY A 490 -23.84 18.12 -6.75
C GLY A 490 -24.77 16.97 -6.37
N ARG A 491 -24.27 15.72 -6.37
CA ARG A 491 -25.06 14.56 -5.92
C ARG A 491 -25.44 14.72 -4.44
N PRO A 492 -26.69 14.38 -4.05
CA PRO A 492 -27.11 14.39 -2.64
C PRO A 492 -26.23 13.47 -1.77
#